data_AF-A0A0C2DD74-F1
#
_entry.id   AF-A0A0C2DD74-F1
#
_cell.length_a   1.000
_cell.length_b   1.000
_cell.length_c   1.000
_cell.angle_alpha   90.00
_cell.angle_beta   90.00
_cell.angle_gamma   90.00
#
_symmetry.space_group_name_H-M   'P 1'
#
loop_
_entity.id
_entity.type
_entity.pdbx_description
1 polymer ?
#
loop_
_entity_poly.entity_id
_entity_poly.type
_entity_poly.pdbx_seq_one_letter_code
_entity_poly.pdbx_strand_id
1 'polypeptide(L)'
;MWSLVLATVGLLAPGATGLSCKPRSGGTPVPLGVFVTSAPANSLDKKIFDAKPAIKLALNYIQNHSCILDGFKLELIYKDTQCKTSLGMKALFDLIASRPRPVALFGGMCTE
;
A
#
# COMPACT_ATOMS: atom_id res chain seq x y z
N MET A 1 -47.64 42.87 9.83
CA MET A 1 -46.30 43.40 10.16
C MET A 1 -45.38 42.22 10.39
N TRP A 2 -44.42 42.06 9.48
CA TRP A 2 -43.25 41.19 9.44
C TRP A 2 -43.21 39.79 10.09
N SER A 3 -43.18 38.83 9.17
CA SER A 3 -42.38 37.60 9.14
C SER A 3 -41.05 37.65 9.89
N LEU A 4 -40.70 36.54 10.54
CA LEU A 4 -39.34 36.00 10.61
C LEU A 4 -39.41 34.47 10.71
N VAL A 5 -39.74 33.86 9.58
CA VAL A 5 -39.42 32.45 9.32
C VAL A 5 -37.92 32.42 9.05
N LEU A 6 -37.12 32.04 10.04
CA LEU A 6 -35.73 31.68 9.83
C LEU A 6 -35.69 30.34 9.09
N ALA A 7 -35.71 30.43 7.77
CA ALA A 7 -35.30 29.34 6.90
C ALA A 7 -33.81 29.08 7.18
N THR A 8 -33.51 28.02 7.92
CA THR A 8 -32.17 27.43 7.96
C THR A 8 -31.92 26.80 6.60
N VAL A 9 -31.39 27.63 5.70
CA VAL A 9 -30.85 27.24 4.40
C VAL A 9 -29.74 26.20 4.64
N GLY A 10 -29.85 25.11 3.91
CA GLY A 10 -29.06 23.91 4.09
C GLY A 10 -27.56 24.16 4.01
N LEU A 11 -26.86 23.70 5.03
CA LEU A 11 -25.48 23.27 4.88
C LEU A 11 -25.51 21.75 4.65
N LEU A 12 -25.84 21.35 3.42
CA LEU A 12 -25.40 20.06 2.90
C LEU A 12 -23.88 20.16 2.79
N ALA A 13 -23.19 19.94 3.91
CA ALA A 13 -21.83 19.46 3.85
C ALA A 13 -21.90 18.15 3.05
N PRO A 14 -21.17 17.99 1.95
CA PRO A 14 -20.87 16.66 1.46
C PRO A 14 -20.00 16.04 2.54
N GLY A 15 -20.65 15.42 3.53
CA GLY A 15 -20.00 14.53 4.46
C GLY A 15 -19.27 13.55 3.57
N ALA A 16 -17.95 13.63 3.55
CA ALA A 16 -17.11 12.64 2.92
C ALA A 16 -17.72 11.30 3.31
N THR A 17 -18.25 10.57 2.32
CA THR A 17 -18.73 9.21 2.53
C THR A 17 -17.48 8.41 2.85
N GLY A 18 -17.06 8.48 4.12
CA GLY A 18 -16.13 7.56 4.70
C GLY A 18 -16.71 6.19 4.37
N LEU A 19 -15.90 5.38 3.71
CA LEU A 19 -16.31 4.06 3.31
C LEU A 19 -16.93 3.39 4.56
N SER A 20 -18.20 2.96 4.46
CA SER A 20 -18.91 2.32 5.58
C SER A 20 -18.39 0.88 5.70
N CYS A 21 -17.20 0.73 6.27
CA CYS A 21 -16.49 -0.54 6.33
C CYS A 21 -16.69 -1.21 7.69
N LYS A 22 -16.95 -2.51 7.69
CA LYS A 22 -16.85 -3.35 8.88
C LYS A 22 -15.43 -3.93 8.97
N PRO A 23 -14.92 -4.30 10.15
CA PRO A 23 -13.70 -5.10 10.25
C PRO A 23 -13.93 -6.51 9.70
N ARG A 24 -12.94 -7.10 9.00
CA ARG A 24 -13.03 -8.48 8.46
C ARG A 24 -11.86 -9.35 8.93
N SER A 25 -12.14 -10.63 9.20
CA SER A 25 -11.11 -11.66 9.36
C SER A 25 -10.97 -12.50 8.08
N GLY A 26 -9.74 -12.66 7.60
CA GLY A 26 -9.40 -13.53 6.46
C GLY A 26 -9.68 -12.96 5.06
N GLY A 27 -9.42 -13.79 4.04
CA GLY A 27 -9.54 -13.44 2.62
C GLY A 27 -8.68 -14.33 1.73
N THR A 28 -9.02 -14.42 0.46
CA THR A 28 -8.20 -15.13 -0.54
C THR A 28 -6.88 -14.36 -0.72
N PRO A 29 -5.71 -15.01 -0.56
CA PRO A 29 -4.43 -14.33 -0.65
C PRO A 29 -4.15 -13.88 -2.08
N VAL A 30 -3.77 -12.61 -2.24
CA VAL A 30 -3.37 -11.98 -3.50
C VAL A 30 -1.89 -11.61 -3.37
N PRO A 31 -0.98 -12.42 -3.93
CA PRO A 31 0.45 -12.19 -3.81
C PRO A 31 0.88 -11.01 -4.70
N LEU A 32 1.62 -10.06 -4.14
CA LEU A 32 2.24 -8.95 -4.84
C LEU A 32 3.75 -8.97 -4.62
N GLY A 33 4.53 -8.81 -5.68
CA GLY A 33 5.98 -8.67 -5.59
C GLY A 33 6.35 -7.23 -5.29
N VAL A 34 7.25 -6.99 -4.34
CA VAL A 34 7.67 -5.64 -3.96
C VAL A 34 9.18 -5.52 -3.97
N PHE A 35 9.71 -4.65 -4.83
CA PHE A 35 11.11 -4.27 -4.81
C PHE A 35 11.34 -3.16 -3.79
N VAL A 36 12.20 -3.45 -2.82
CA VAL A 36 12.65 -2.51 -1.80
C VAL A 36 14.16 -2.32 -1.87
N THR A 37 14.66 -1.34 -1.13
CA THR A 37 16.10 -1.12 -0.96
C THR A 37 16.42 -1.09 0.52
N SER A 38 17.23 -2.03 0.99
CA SER A 38 17.91 -1.88 2.27
C SER A 38 19.22 -1.15 1.94
N ALA A 39 19.33 0.13 2.28
CA ALA A 39 20.58 0.85 2.04
C ALA A 39 21.73 0.11 2.75
N PRO A 40 22.90 -0.12 2.11
CA PRO A 40 24.08 -0.57 2.81
C PRO A 40 24.53 0.54 3.76
N ALA A 41 24.79 0.19 5.01
CA ALA A 41 25.16 1.08 6.13
C ALA A 41 26.50 1.84 5.95
N ASN A 42 27.07 1.86 4.74
CA ASN A 42 28.45 2.28 4.49
C ASN A 42 28.55 3.65 3.79
N SER A 43 27.45 4.38 3.63
CA SER A 43 27.45 5.72 3.06
C SER A 43 26.76 6.66 4.03
N LEU A 44 27.57 7.43 4.77
CA LEU A 44 27.14 8.37 5.81
C LEU A 44 26.12 9.41 5.30
N ASP A 45 26.01 9.58 3.97
CA ASP A 45 25.18 10.60 3.34
C ASP A 45 23.89 10.06 2.70
N LYS A 46 23.70 8.73 2.67
CA LYS A 46 22.50 8.13 2.05
C LYS A 46 21.41 7.95 3.08
N LYS A 47 20.46 8.90 3.12
CA LYS A 47 19.25 8.82 3.95
C LYS A 47 18.57 7.47 3.75
N ILE A 48 18.55 6.66 4.81
CA ILE A 48 17.90 5.35 4.82
C ILE A 48 16.40 5.59 4.66
N PHE A 49 15.86 5.29 3.49
CA PHE A 49 14.42 5.25 3.28
C PHE A 49 13.96 3.81 3.24
N ASP A 50 13.55 3.29 4.41
CA ASP A 50 12.85 2.01 4.47
C ASP A 50 11.36 2.26 4.23
N ALA A 51 10.84 1.77 3.11
CA ALA A 51 9.43 1.89 2.76
C ALA A 51 8.55 0.90 3.53
N LYS A 52 9.11 -0.16 4.12
CA LYS A 52 8.34 -1.24 4.77
C LYS A 52 7.38 -0.77 5.87
N PRO A 53 7.73 0.20 6.75
CA PRO A 53 6.80 0.68 7.77
C PRO A 53 5.58 1.39 7.16
N ALA A 54 5.78 2.21 6.13
CA ALA A 54 4.68 2.89 5.43
C ALA A 54 3.78 1.89 4.70
N ILE A 55 4.37 0.89 4.04
CA ILE A 55 3.64 -0.21 3.39
C ILE A 55 2.83 -0.99 4.43
N LYS A 56 3.42 -1.32 5.58
CA LYS A 56 2.72 -2.02 6.67
C LYS A 56 1.53 -1.22 7.20
N LEU A 57 1.69 0.10 7.36
CA LEU A 57 0.60 0.98 7.78
C LEU A 57 -0.55 0.95 6.76
N ALA A 58 -0.24 1.05 5.47
CA ALA A 58 -1.23 0.99 4.40
C ALA A 58 -1.96 -0.37 4.34
N LEU A 59 -1.22 -1.48 4.47
CA LEU A 59 -1.81 -2.82 4.52
C LEU A 59 -2.74 -3.00 5.73
N ASN A 60 -2.34 -2.49 6.89
CA ASN A 60 -3.19 -2.51 8.08
C ASN A 60 -4.47 -1.71 7.88
N TYR A 61 -4.38 -0.54 7.23
CA TYR A 61 -5.55 0.26 6.89
C TYR A 61 -6.50 -0.51 5.97
N ILE A 62 -5.98 -1.10 4.88
CA ILE A 62 -6.76 -1.91 3.94
C ILE A 62 -7.45 -3.08 4.67
N GLN A 63 -6.71 -3.82 5.50
CA GLN A 63 -7.22 -4.99 6.21
C GLN A 63 -8.35 -4.65 7.21
N ASN A 64 -8.28 -3.46 7.81
CA ASN A 64 -9.26 -3.01 8.81
C ASN A 64 -10.53 -2.40 8.21
N HIS A 65 -10.60 -2.23 6.88
CA HIS A 65 -11.73 -1.62 6.18
C HIS A 65 -12.32 -2.61 5.15
N SER A 66 -13.35 -3.39 5.50
CA SER A 66 -13.98 -4.40 4.63
C SER A 66 -14.51 -3.92 3.28
N CYS A 67 -14.67 -2.61 3.10
CA CYS A 67 -15.08 -1.97 1.86
C CYS A 67 -13.98 -1.98 0.78
N ILE A 68 -12.71 -2.18 1.17
CA ILE A 68 -11.57 -2.23 0.26
C ILE A 68 -11.17 -3.69 0.11
N LEU A 69 -11.15 -4.19 -1.13
CA LEU A 69 -10.75 -5.56 -1.47
C LEU A 69 -11.56 -6.64 -0.71
N ASP A 70 -12.90 -6.54 -0.72
CA ASP A 70 -13.76 -7.50 -0.03
C ASP A 70 -13.50 -8.94 -0.49
N GLY A 71 -13.34 -9.85 0.48
CA GLY A 71 -13.00 -11.25 0.24
C GLY A 71 -11.53 -11.52 -0.10
N PHE A 72 -10.67 -10.51 -0.25
CA PHE A 72 -9.25 -10.67 -0.61
C PHE A 72 -8.31 -10.14 0.48
N LYS A 73 -7.09 -10.67 0.51
CA LYS A 73 -6.01 -10.22 1.40
C LYS A 73 -4.73 -10.06 0.60
N LEU A 74 -4.12 -8.88 0.66
CA LEU A 74 -2.83 -8.65 0.02
C LEU A 74 -1.71 -9.34 0.80
N GLU A 75 -0.86 -10.09 0.10
CA GLU A 75 0.35 -10.70 0.65
C GLU A 75 1.56 -10.22 -0.14
N LEU A 76 2.55 -9.65 0.55
CA LEU A 76 3.70 -9.05 -0.11
C LEU A 76 4.92 -9.98 -0.08
N ILE A 77 5.55 -10.16 -1.24
CA ILE A 77 6.83 -10.85 -1.42
C ILE A 77 7.91 -9.80 -1.65
N TYR A 78 8.65 -9.47 -0.58
CA TYR A 78 9.71 -8.47 -0.65
C TYR A 78 10.98 -9.01 -1.30
N LYS A 79 11.58 -8.21 -2.18
CA LYS A 79 12.92 -8.43 -2.72
C LYS A 79 13.76 -7.17 -2.59
N ASP A 80 14.94 -7.31 -2.00
CA ASP A 80 15.89 -6.22 -1.87
C ASP A 80 16.77 -6.12 -3.12
N THR A 81 16.73 -4.96 -3.76
CA THR A 81 17.50 -4.67 -4.97
C THR A 81 18.85 -4.02 -4.68
N GLN A 82 19.05 -3.50 -3.46
CA GLN A 82 20.25 -2.73 -3.04
C GLN A 82 20.67 -1.63 -4.03
N CYS A 83 19.75 -1.10 -4.85
CA CYS A 83 20.06 -0.22 -5.98
C CYS A 83 21.15 -0.74 -6.93
N LYS A 84 21.25 -2.07 -7.13
CA LYS A 84 22.15 -2.67 -8.12
C LYS A 84 21.34 -3.37 -9.19
N THR A 85 21.59 -3.04 -10.45
CA THR A 85 20.86 -3.58 -11.62
C THR A 85 20.90 -5.10 -11.67
N SER A 86 22.06 -5.70 -11.40
CA SER A 86 22.23 -7.15 -11.34
C SER A 86 21.37 -7.82 -10.26
N LEU A 87 21.24 -7.19 -9.09
CA LEU A 87 20.37 -7.67 -8.02
C LEU A 87 18.89 -7.40 -8.30
N GLY A 88 18.57 -6.30 -8.98
CA GLY A 88 17.22 -6.03 -9.49
C GLY A 88 16.74 -7.10 -10.47
N MET A 89 17.57 -7.47 -11.43
CA MET A 89 17.26 -8.53 -12.39
C MET A 89 17.11 -9.89 -11.72
N LYS A 90 18.00 -10.22 -10.77
CA LYS A 90 17.86 -11.44 -9.96
C LYS A 90 16.55 -11.45 -9.18
N ALA A 91 16.23 -10.35 -8.51
CA ALA A 91 14.99 -10.20 -7.74
C ALA A 91 13.75 -10.40 -8.61
N LEU A 92 13.76 -9.89 -9.85
CA LEU A 92 12.69 -10.09 -10.82
C LEU A 92 12.55 -11.57 -11.20
N PHE A 93 13.64 -12.24 -11.58
CA PHE A 93 13.60 -13.66 -11.94
C PHE A 93 13.15 -14.54 -10.77
N ASP A 94 13.59 -14.24 -9.56
CA ASP A 94 13.14 -14.92 -8.36
C ASP A 94 11.61 -14.82 -8.18
N LEU A 95 11.01 -13.66 -8.47
CA LEU A 95 9.56 -13.45 -8.38
C LEU A 95 8.79 -14.14 -9.50
N ILE A 96 9.34 -14.21 -10.71
CA ILE A 96 8.75 -14.97 -11.82
C ILE A 96 8.72 -16.47 -11.49
N ALA A 97 9.79 -16.96 -10.86
CA ALA A 97 9.92 -18.35 -10.44
C ALA A 97 9.19 -18.68 -9.12
N SER A 98 8.78 -17.68 -8.34
CA SER A 98 8.23 -17.92 -7.00
C SER A 98 6.87 -18.61 -7.03
N ARG A 99 6.56 -19.29 -5.92
CA ARG A 99 5.22 -19.82 -5.63
C ARG A 99 4.76 -19.29 -4.26
N PRO A 100 3.58 -18.68 -4.15
CA PRO A 100 2.69 -18.31 -5.26
C PRO A 100 3.33 -17.24 -6.16
N ARG A 101 2.92 -17.21 -7.44
CA ARG A 101 3.42 -16.20 -8.39
C ARG A 101 2.70 -14.89 -8.12
N PRO A 102 3.42 -13.77 -7.94
CA PRO A 102 2.78 -12.48 -7.71
C PRO A 102 1.97 -12.06 -8.93
N VAL A 103 0.79 -11.48 -8.69
CA VAL A 103 -0.09 -10.98 -9.77
C VAL A 103 0.30 -9.59 -10.26
N ALA A 104 1.09 -8.86 -9.47
CA ALA A 104 1.64 -7.56 -9.83
C ALA A 104 2.99 -7.34 -9.13
N LEU A 105 3.80 -6.46 -9.71
CA LEU A 105 5.09 -6.03 -9.18
C LEU A 105 5.04 -4.53 -8.88
N PHE A 106 5.47 -4.15 -7.68
CA PHE A 106 5.57 -2.75 -7.22
C PHE A 106 7.01 -2.44 -6.81
N GLY A 107 7.49 -1.23 -7.08
CA GLY A 107 8.83 -0.81 -6.68
C GLY A 107 9.45 0.17 -7.67
N GLY A 108 10.78 0.13 -7.79
CA GLY A 108 11.56 1.11 -8.58
C GLY A 108 12.09 2.28 -7.75
N MET A 109 12.56 2.00 -6.53
CA MET A 109 13.05 3.04 -5.59
C MET A 109 14.36 3.72 -6.04
N CYS A 110 15.06 3.16 -7.02
CA CYS A 110 16.28 3.74 -7.59
C CYS A 110 16.06 3.90 -9.08
N THR A 111 16.40 5.07 -9.60
CA THR A 111 16.67 5.27 -11.02
C THR A 111 18.10 4.83 -11.28
N GLU A 112 18.31 3.99 -12.29
CA GLU A 112 19.67 3.72 -12.79
C GLU A 112 20.34 5.00 -13.28
#